data_AF-A0A966XPL5-F1
#
_entry.id   AF-A0A966XPL5-F1
#
_cell.length_a   1.000
_cell.length_b   1.000
_cell.length_c   1.000
_cell.angle_alpha   90.00
_cell.angle_beta   90.00
_cell.angle_gamma   90.00
#
_symmetry.space_group_name_H-M   'P 1'
#
loop_
_entity.id
_entity.type
_entity.pdbx_description
1 polymer ?
#
loop_
_entity_poly.entity_id
_entity_poly.type
_entity_poly.pdbx_seq_one_letter_code
_entity_poly.pdbx_strand_id
1 'polypeptide(L)'
;MSPATASKIAILPARFPRHYNQACAAVQAQRDAALSAGVVVNGLAIEGDLGANGITNWYNANVRTPTGSVYTATSFDTFGSAVRDKIGREITGGTVPEPTTLALLGIGLAGIGASRRRRVA
;
A
#
# COMPACT_ATOMS: atom_id res chain seq x y z
N MET A 1 28.02 35.33 38.26
CA MET A 1 28.38 35.67 36.86
C MET A 1 28.58 34.36 36.11
N SER A 2 27.65 34.02 35.22
CA SER A 2 27.62 32.77 34.45
C SER A 2 28.25 33.00 33.07
N PRO A 3 29.13 32.13 32.54
CA PRO A 3 29.53 32.21 31.15
C PRO A 3 28.50 31.49 30.26
N ALA A 4 28.00 32.24 29.27
CA ALA A 4 27.01 31.83 28.28
C ALA A 4 27.54 30.72 27.35
N THR A 5 26.75 29.66 27.18
CA THR A 5 26.94 28.63 26.16
C THR A 5 26.57 29.18 24.78
N ALA A 6 27.51 29.18 23.84
CA ALA A 6 27.29 29.58 22.46
C ALA A 6 26.34 28.60 21.74
N SER A 7 25.19 29.10 21.31
CA SER A 7 24.22 28.36 20.49
C SER A 7 24.68 28.36 19.02
N LYS A 8 25.23 27.23 18.57
CA LYS A 8 25.64 27.00 17.18
C LYS A 8 24.37 26.72 16.36
N ILE A 9 23.89 27.73 15.63
CA ILE A 9 22.78 27.59 14.67
C ILE A 9 23.26 26.71 13.51
N ALA A 10 22.89 25.43 13.56
CA ALA A 10 22.93 24.55 12.41
C ALA A 10 21.67 24.78 11.59
N ILE A 11 21.83 25.22 10.34
CA ILE A 11 20.74 25.33 9.37
C ILE A 11 20.30 23.89 9.03
N LEU A 12 19.27 23.41 9.72
CA LEU A 12 18.63 22.11 9.47
C LEU A 12 17.60 22.25 8.33
N PRO A 13 17.51 21.28 7.40
CA PRO A 13 16.47 21.28 6.37
C PRO A 13 15.11 21.22 7.05
N ALA A 14 14.19 22.11 6.61
CA ALA A 14 12.80 22.30 7.04
C ALA A 14 12.33 21.37 8.17
N ARG A 15 12.65 21.72 9.41
CA ARG A 15 12.18 21.00 10.59
C ARG A 15 10.72 21.37 10.82
N PHE A 16 9.79 20.55 10.31
CA PHE A 16 8.38 20.67 10.67
C PHE A 16 8.21 20.65 12.20
N PRO A 17 7.25 21.38 12.77
CA PRO A 17 7.02 21.43 14.21
C PRO A 17 6.87 20.03 14.82
N ARG A 18 7.42 19.82 16.02
CA ARG A 18 7.42 18.52 16.74
C ARG A 18 6.03 17.86 16.81
N HIS A 19 4.97 18.65 16.81
CA HIS A 19 3.58 18.19 16.86
C HIS A 19 3.13 17.42 15.60
N TYR A 20 3.67 17.77 14.42
CA TYR A 20 3.33 17.08 13.17
C TYR A 20 3.89 15.66 13.12
N ASN A 21 5.15 15.47 13.56
CA ASN A 21 5.77 14.15 13.60
C ASN A 21 5.10 13.21 14.60
N GLN A 22 4.56 13.75 15.70
CA GLN A 22 3.79 12.97 16.67
C GLN A 22 2.45 12.48 16.09
N ALA A 23 1.80 13.29 15.26
CA ALA A 23 0.57 12.88 14.57
C ALA A 23 0.82 11.69 13.63
N CYS A 24 1.88 11.73 12.81
CA CYS A 24 2.23 10.60 11.94
C CYS A 24 2.55 9.33 12.73
N ALA A 25 3.32 9.44 13.83
CA ALA A 25 3.65 8.30 14.68
C ALA A 25 2.40 7.69 15.34
N ALA A 26 1.46 8.51 15.80
CA ALA A 26 0.20 8.04 16.36
C ALA A 26 -0.65 7.29 15.32
N VAL A 27 -0.75 7.82 14.09
CA VAL A 27 -1.47 7.16 13.00
C VAL A 27 -0.84 5.81 12.66
N GLN A 28 0.48 5.75 12.53
CA GLN A 28 1.20 4.50 12.25
C GLN A 28 1.00 3.48 13.38
N ALA A 29 1.03 3.90 14.64
CA ALA A 29 0.76 3.01 15.77
C ALA A 29 -0.66 2.42 15.72
N GLN A 30 -1.66 3.21 15.31
CA GLN A 30 -3.03 2.71 15.13
C GLN A 30 -3.15 1.74 13.95
N ARG A 31 -2.46 2.02 12.83
CA ARG A 31 -2.35 1.07 11.71
C ARG A 31 -1.76 -0.26 12.17
N ASP A 32 -0.67 -0.21 12.93
CA ASP A 32 0.03 -1.42 13.39
C ASP A 32 -0.84 -2.21 14.40
N ALA A 33 -1.60 -1.50 15.25
CA ALA A 33 -2.59 -2.13 16.11
C ALA A 33 -3.71 -2.81 15.29
N ALA A 34 -4.23 -2.15 14.26
CA ALA A 34 -5.23 -2.74 13.36
C ALA A 34 -4.69 -4.00 12.65
N LEU A 35 -3.45 -3.95 12.15
CA LEU A 35 -2.78 -5.10 11.56
C LEU A 35 -2.64 -6.26 12.55
N SER A 36 -2.27 -5.97 13.81
CA SER A 36 -2.18 -6.99 14.87
C SER A 36 -3.54 -7.62 15.22
N ALA A 37 -4.63 -6.89 15.01
CA ALA A 37 -5.99 -7.38 15.16
C ALA A 37 -6.52 -8.11 13.90
N GLY A 38 -5.67 -8.31 12.88
CA GLY A 38 -6.06 -8.95 11.62
C GLY A 38 -6.91 -8.05 10.70
N VAL A 39 -6.95 -6.75 10.96
CA VAL A 39 -7.69 -5.78 10.14
C VAL A 39 -6.80 -5.27 9.02
N VAL A 40 -7.27 -5.41 7.78
CA VAL A 40 -6.63 -4.82 6.61
C VAL A 40 -7.14 -3.38 6.43
N VAL A 41 -6.22 -2.42 6.44
CA VAL A 41 -6.54 -1.00 6.23
C VAL A 41 -6.23 -0.62 4.78
N ASN A 42 -7.30 -0.32 4.04
CA ASN A 42 -7.26 0.21 2.69
C ASN A 42 -7.42 1.74 2.68
N GLY A 43 -7.12 2.36 1.53
CA GLY A 43 -7.21 3.80 1.33
C GLY A 43 -8.12 4.19 0.17
N LEU A 44 -8.76 5.35 0.32
CA LEU A 44 -9.43 6.06 -0.78
C LEU A 44 -9.07 7.54 -0.66
N ALA A 45 -8.24 8.03 -1.57
CA ALA A 45 -7.79 9.41 -1.64
C ALA A 45 -8.54 10.16 -2.75
N ILE A 46 -8.80 11.44 -2.53
CA ILE A 46 -9.18 12.40 -3.57
C ILE A 46 -8.06 13.42 -3.65
N GLU A 47 -7.38 13.50 -4.79
CA GLU A 47 -6.33 14.47 -5.02
C GLU A 47 -6.08 14.72 -6.50
N GLY A 48 -5.64 15.92 -6.85
CA GLY A 48 -5.08 16.17 -8.18
C GLY A 48 -3.68 15.56 -8.32
N ASP A 49 -2.98 15.90 -9.40
CA ASP A 49 -1.58 15.49 -9.57
C ASP A 49 -0.67 16.30 -8.65
N LEU A 50 -0.38 15.73 -7.48
CA LEU A 50 0.50 16.31 -6.45
C LEU A 50 1.86 15.58 -6.35
N GLY A 51 2.12 14.64 -7.27
CA GLY A 51 3.35 13.84 -7.30
C GLY A 51 3.71 13.22 -5.95
N ALA A 52 4.99 13.33 -5.54
CA ALA A 52 5.52 12.74 -4.31
C ALA A 52 4.85 13.26 -3.03
N ASN A 53 4.25 14.45 -3.06
CA ASN A 53 3.59 15.07 -1.90
C ASN A 53 2.09 14.73 -1.81
N GLY A 54 1.61 13.84 -2.68
CA GLY A 54 0.21 13.44 -2.70
C GLY A 54 -0.23 12.68 -1.45
N ILE A 55 -1.53 12.81 -1.16
CA ILE A 55 -2.29 12.07 -0.16
C ILE A 55 -2.15 10.57 -0.39
N THR A 56 -2.12 10.08 -1.64
CA THR A 56 -1.89 8.66 -1.94
C THR A 56 -0.57 8.17 -1.35
N ASN A 57 0.50 8.95 -1.50
CA ASN A 57 1.81 8.58 -0.96
C ASN A 57 1.81 8.65 0.57
N TRP A 58 1.11 9.63 1.16
CA TRP A 58 0.95 9.69 2.60
C TRP A 58 0.18 8.48 3.16
N TYR A 59 -0.89 8.04 2.48
CA TYR A 59 -1.64 6.83 2.84
C TYR A 59 -0.76 5.59 2.74
N ASN A 60 -0.02 5.44 1.64
CA ASN A 60 0.92 4.33 1.45
C ASN A 60 1.98 4.26 2.54
N ALA A 61 2.47 5.40 3.02
CA ALA A 61 3.50 5.47 4.05
C ALA A 61 2.96 5.30 5.48
N ASN A 62 1.75 5.78 5.78
CA ASN A 62 1.30 5.96 7.16
C ASN A 62 0.04 5.17 7.55
N VAL A 63 -0.87 4.90 6.61
CA VAL A 63 -2.22 4.38 6.91
C VAL A 63 -2.42 2.95 6.40
N ARG A 64 -1.93 2.66 5.20
CA ARG A 64 -2.16 1.39 4.50
C ARG A 64 -1.41 0.25 5.21
N THR A 65 -2.09 -0.86 5.50
CA THR A 65 -1.42 -2.10 5.93
C THR A 65 -0.68 -2.77 4.77
N PRO A 66 0.27 -3.69 5.00
CA PRO A 66 1.07 -4.28 3.92
C PRO A 66 0.26 -4.93 2.78
N THR A 67 -0.87 -5.58 3.11
CA THR A 67 -1.78 -6.21 2.14
C THR A 67 -2.88 -5.26 1.64
N GLY A 68 -2.94 -4.04 2.17
CA GLY A 68 -3.95 -3.05 1.79
C GLY A 68 -3.66 -2.41 0.44
N SER A 69 -4.69 -1.82 -0.16
CA SER A 69 -4.62 -1.06 -1.41
C SER A 69 -5.09 0.37 -1.19
N VAL A 70 -4.54 1.32 -1.97
CA VAL A 70 -4.99 2.72 -1.99
C VAL A 70 -5.55 3.02 -3.37
N TYR A 71 -6.77 3.52 -3.38
CA TYR A 71 -7.47 4.00 -4.57
C TYR A 71 -7.43 5.51 -4.61
N THR A 72 -7.23 6.09 -5.79
CA THR A 72 -7.06 7.53 -5.95
C THR A 72 -8.05 8.04 -6.98
N ALA A 73 -8.90 8.96 -6.57
CA ALA A 73 -9.72 9.77 -7.44
C ALA A 73 -9.01 11.09 -7.73
N THR A 74 -8.96 11.48 -9.00
CA THR A 74 -8.33 12.74 -9.41
C THR A 74 -9.15 13.99 -9.06
N SER A 75 -10.46 13.81 -8.79
CA SER A 75 -11.40 14.87 -8.44
C SER A 75 -12.64 14.28 -7.75
N PHE A 76 -13.55 15.16 -7.29
CA PHE A 76 -14.85 14.73 -6.78
C PHE A 76 -15.73 14.07 -7.85
N ASP A 77 -15.57 14.45 -9.13
CA ASP A 77 -16.32 13.83 -10.23
C ASP A 77 -15.89 12.37 -10.45
N THR A 78 -14.61 12.06 -10.27
CA THR A 78 -14.06 10.70 -10.41
C THR A 78 -14.09 9.90 -9.11
N PHE A 79 -14.55 10.50 -8.00
CA PHE A 79 -14.66 9.82 -6.71
C PHE A 79 -15.66 8.66 -6.76
N GLY A 80 -16.78 8.84 -7.46
CA GLY A 80 -17.82 7.80 -7.55
C GLY A 80 -17.32 6.50 -8.18
N SER A 81 -16.49 6.57 -9.22
CA SER A 81 -15.87 5.39 -9.82
C SER A 81 -14.84 4.77 -8.89
N ALA A 82 -13.99 5.57 -8.25
CA ALA A 82 -12.98 5.08 -7.31
C ALA A 82 -13.60 4.34 -6.11
N VAL A 83 -14.75 4.82 -5.59
CA VAL A 83 -15.53 4.11 -4.56
C VAL A 83 -16.02 2.76 -5.08
N ARG A 84 -16.60 2.70 -6.28
CA ARG A 84 -17.09 1.45 -6.86
C ARG A 84 -15.98 0.43 -7.04
N ASP A 85 -14.82 0.86 -7.54
CA ASP A 85 -13.67 -0.02 -7.74
C ASP A 85 -13.11 -0.55 -6.41
N LYS A 86 -13.11 0.29 -5.37
CA LYS A 86 -12.69 -0.11 -4.02
C LYS A 86 -13.65 -1.11 -3.41
N ILE A 87 -14.94 -0.77 -3.33
CA ILE A 87 -15.96 -1.64 -2.73
C ILE A 87 -16.10 -2.93 -3.53
N GLY A 88 -16.06 -2.86 -4.86
CA GLY A 88 -16.06 -4.03 -5.73
C GLY A 88 -14.91 -4.98 -5.42
N ARG A 89 -13.68 -4.48 -5.24
CA ARG A 89 -12.53 -5.31 -4.82
C ARG A 89 -12.71 -5.89 -3.42
N GLU A 90 -13.21 -5.12 -2.47
CA GLU A 90 -13.38 -5.58 -1.08
C GLU A 90 -14.42 -6.69 -0.96
N ILE A 91 -15.51 -6.63 -1.74
CA ILE A 91 -16.54 -7.66 -1.75
C ILE A 91 -16.07 -8.93 -2.49
N THR A 92 -15.33 -8.76 -3.59
CA THR A 92 -14.89 -9.89 -4.43
C THR A 92 -13.61 -10.58 -3.93
N GLY A 93 -12.93 -10.00 -2.92
CA GLY A 93 -11.63 -10.51 -2.43
C GLY A 93 -10.44 -10.18 -3.33
N GLY A 94 -10.65 -9.41 -4.40
CA GLY A 94 -9.65 -9.05 -5.41
C GLY A 94 -9.31 -10.18 -6.38
N THR A 95 -8.78 -9.81 -7.54
CA THR A 95 -8.16 -10.75 -8.48
C THR A 95 -6.89 -11.31 -7.83
N VAL A 96 -7.04 -12.47 -7.19
CA VAL A 96 -5.91 -13.32 -6.81
C VAL A 96 -5.28 -13.79 -8.11
N PRO A 97 -3.98 -13.52 -8.38
CA PRO A 97 -3.30 -14.09 -9.52
C PRO A 97 -3.52 -15.60 -9.49
N GLU A 98 -4.10 -16.14 -10.56
CA GLU A 98 -4.36 -17.57 -10.70
C GLU A 98 -3.10 -18.32 -10.28
N PRO A 99 -3.17 -19.18 -9.25
CA PRO A 99 -1.98 -19.66 -8.59
C PRO A 99 -1.07 -20.39 -9.58
N THR A 100 0.24 -20.31 -9.36
CA THR A 100 1.28 -21.06 -10.10
C THR A 100 0.98 -22.56 -10.19
N THR A 101 0.04 -23.08 -9.41
CA THR A 101 -0.56 -24.40 -9.54
C THR A 101 -1.17 -24.66 -10.92
N LEU A 102 -1.78 -23.67 -11.59
CA LEU A 102 -2.28 -23.84 -12.97
C LEU A 102 -1.15 -23.98 -13.98
N ALA A 103 -0.08 -23.20 -13.82
CA ALA A 103 1.13 -23.34 -14.63
C ALA A 103 1.81 -24.69 -14.39
N LEU A 104 1.94 -25.12 -13.14
CA LEU A 104 2.50 -26.42 -12.76
C LEU A 104 1.63 -27.59 -13.24
N LEU A 105 0.30 -27.44 -13.18
CA LEU A 105 -0.65 -28.41 -13.71
C LEU A 105 -0.48 -28.53 -15.23
N GLY A 106 -0.37 -27.41 -15.94
CA GLY A 106 -0.11 -27.38 -17.38
C GLY A 106 1.21 -28.04 -17.75
N ILE A 107 2.29 -27.73 -17.02
CA ILE A 107 3.61 -28.36 -17.22
C ILE A 107 3.56 -29.86 -16.91
N GLY A 108 2.88 -30.26 -15.84
CA GLY A 108 2.71 -31.66 -15.46
C GLY A 108 1.96 -32.47 -16.52
N LEU A 109 0.85 -31.94 -17.04
CA LEU A 109 0.07 -32.56 -18.12
C LEU A 109 0.85 -32.64 -19.43
N ALA A 110 1.58 -31.58 -19.79
CA ALA A 110 2.46 -31.58 -20.97
C ALA A 110 3.58 -32.62 -20.84
N GLY A 111 4.19 -32.75 -19.66
CA GLY A 111 5.18 -33.77 -19.34
C GLY A 111 4.63 -35.18 -19.56
N ILE A 112 3.47 -35.49 -18.97
CA ILE A 112 2.79 -36.80 -19.11
C ILE A 112 2.47 -37.11 -20.58
N GLY A 113 1.94 -36.13 -21.32
CA GLY A 113 1.63 -36.28 -22.74
C GLY A 113 2.87 -36.60 -23.60
N ALA A 114 3.99 -35.93 -23.34
CA ALA A 114 5.25 -36.16 -24.03
C ALA A 114 5.88 -37.53 -23.67
N SER A 115 5.72 -38.00 -22.43
CA SER A 115 6.17 -39.33 -22.01
C SER A 115 5.41 -40.45 -22.72
N ARG A 116 4.10 -40.28 -22.92
CA ARG A 116 3.24 -41.29 -23.53
C ARG A 116 3.52 -41.48 -25.02
N ARG A 117 3.83 -40.41 -25.76
CA ARG A 117 4.21 -40.49 -27.18
C ARG A 117 5.51 -41.26 -27.39
N ARG A 118 6.49 -41.12 -26.49
CA ARG A 118 7.77 -41.84 -26.55
C ARG A 118 7.67 -43.35 -26.25
N ARG A 119 6.55 -43.83 -25.72
CA ARG A 119 6.32 -45.27 -25.49
C ARG A 119 5.53 -45.95 -26.60
N VAL A 120 4.88 -45.17 -27.47
CA VAL A 120 4.01 -45.69 -28.54
C VAL A 120 4.70 -45.57 -29.92
N ALA A 121 5.67 -44.66 -30.05
CA ALA A 121 6.68 -44.70 -31.11
C ALA A 121 7.81 -45.65 -30.72
#